data_AF-A0A7S0EDJ2-F1
#
_entry.id   AF-A0A7S0EDJ2-F1
#
_cell.length_a   1.000
_cell.length_b   1.000
_cell.length_c   1.000
_cell.angle_alpha   90.00
_cell.angle_beta   90.00
_cell.angle_gamma   90.00
#
_symmetry.space_group_name_H-M   'P 1'
#
loop_
_entity.id
_entity.type
_entity.pdbx_description
1 polymer ?
#
loop_
_entity_poly.entity_id
_entity_poly.type
_entity_poly.pdbx_seq_one_letter_code
_entity_poly.pdbx_strand_id
1 'polypeptide(L)'
;GKVKKEVEDEVDSAKVGKDSIERLAKIAVLPERTRALNHKNVQSCPKGKPVVYWMSRDQRVQDNWAMLYAQQQALEAGAPLAVCFNLVDSFLGAGLRQFGFMLRGLKEVEEELRELNIPFFLLRGD
;
A
#
# COMPACT_ATOMS: atom_id res chain seq x y z
N GLY A 1 -7.85 48.39 -16.11
CA GLY A 1 -6.43 48.59 -15.76
C GLY A 1 -6.11 48.63 -14.27
N LYS A 2 -7.05 48.33 -13.36
CA LYS A 2 -6.79 48.17 -11.92
C LYS A 2 -7.42 46.90 -11.34
N VAL A 3 -8.58 46.48 -11.88
CA VAL A 3 -9.29 45.25 -11.50
C VAL A 3 -8.62 43.94 -11.96
N LYS A 4 -7.69 43.98 -12.94
CA LYS A 4 -6.93 42.79 -13.36
C LYS A 4 -5.77 42.44 -12.44
N LYS A 5 -5.33 43.37 -11.58
CA LYS A 5 -4.17 43.18 -10.70
C LYS A 5 -4.56 42.52 -9.37
N GLU A 6 -5.80 42.76 -8.89
CA GLU A 6 -6.31 42.16 -7.65
C GLU A 6 -6.69 40.67 -7.81
N VAL A 7 -6.89 40.18 -9.05
CA VAL A 7 -7.12 38.74 -9.30
C VAL A 7 -5.81 37.96 -9.38
N GLU A 8 -4.68 38.62 -9.66
CA GLU A 8 -3.37 37.96 -9.75
C GLU A 8 -2.71 37.77 -8.37
N ASP A 9 -3.07 38.58 -7.38
CA ASP A 9 -2.53 38.48 -6.01
C ASP A 9 -3.31 37.46 -5.13
N GLU A 10 -4.50 37.02 -5.54
CA GLU A 10 -5.27 35.98 -4.83
C GLU A 10 -4.87 34.54 -5.24
N VAL A 11 -4.15 34.40 -6.35
CA VAL A 11 -3.70 33.10 -6.90
C VAL A 11 -2.40 32.59 -6.24
N ASP A 12 -1.76 33.39 -5.37
CA ASP A 12 -0.52 32.99 -4.69
C ASP A 12 -0.73 32.18 -3.38
N SER A 13 -1.98 31.89 -3.01
CA SER A 13 -2.31 31.01 -1.87
C SER A 13 -2.38 29.51 -2.22
N ALA A 14 -2.40 29.14 -3.51
CA ALA A 14 -2.61 27.76 -3.97
C ALA A 14 -1.31 26.93 -4.15
N LYS A 15 -0.12 27.53 -3.95
CA LYS A 15 1.16 26.82 -4.13
C LYS A 15 1.55 25.90 -2.97
N VAL A 16 0.85 25.99 -1.83
CA VAL A 16 1.07 25.10 -0.69
C VAL A 16 0.46 23.70 -0.92
N GLY A 17 -0.42 23.53 -1.91
CA GLY A 17 -1.19 22.30 -2.12
C GLY A 17 -0.57 21.24 -3.05
N LYS A 18 0.16 21.62 -4.10
CA LYS A 18 0.66 20.66 -5.12
C LYS A 18 2.02 20.07 -4.79
N ASP A 19 2.96 20.93 -4.38
CA ASP A 19 4.34 20.54 -4.02
C ASP A 19 4.37 19.59 -2.82
N SER A 20 3.45 19.77 -1.87
CA SER A 20 3.31 18.92 -0.68
C SER A 20 2.74 17.55 -1.04
N ILE A 21 1.78 17.48 -1.97
CA ILE A 21 1.23 16.23 -2.50
C ILE A 21 2.26 15.52 -3.39
N GLU A 22 3.02 16.24 -4.22
CA GLU A 22 4.11 15.68 -5.02
C GLU A 22 5.29 15.17 -4.17
N ARG A 23 5.60 15.83 -3.04
CA ARG A 23 6.59 15.36 -2.08
C ARG A 23 6.09 14.15 -1.28
N LEU A 24 4.82 14.09 -0.91
CA LEU A 24 4.18 12.91 -0.32
C LEU A 24 4.09 11.75 -1.33
N ALA A 25 3.98 12.05 -2.63
CA ALA A 25 3.95 11.06 -3.72
C ALA A 25 5.30 10.37 -3.96
N LYS A 26 6.40 10.87 -3.39
CA LYS A 26 7.64 10.09 -3.26
C LYS A 26 7.60 9.24 -1.99
N ILE A 27 6.65 8.31 -1.93
CA ILE A 27 6.95 7.02 -1.30
C ILE A 27 7.99 6.37 -2.22
N ALA A 28 9.24 6.80 -2.14
CA ALA A 28 10.31 6.26 -2.96
C ALA A 28 10.81 5.00 -2.27
N VAL A 29 10.13 3.87 -2.52
CA VAL A 29 10.71 2.59 -2.15
C VAL A 29 12.01 2.44 -2.94
N LEU A 30 13.11 2.25 -2.22
CA LEU A 30 14.43 2.07 -2.82
C LEU A 30 14.38 0.89 -3.81
N PRO A 31 14.78 1.05 -5.08
CA PRO A 31 14.71 -0.02 -6.08
C PRO A 31 15.40 -1.30 -5.62
N GLU A 32 16.47 -1.20 -4.83
CA GLU A 32 17.24 -2.33 -4.28
C GLU A 32 16.44 -3.17 -3.27
N ARG A 33 15.33 -2.63 -2.71
CA ARG A 33 14.40 -3.36 -1.83
C ARG A 33 13.37 -4.17 -2.61
N THR A 34 13.33 -4.03 -3.93
CA THR A 34 12.36 -4.69 -4.80
C THR A 34 13.06 -5.55 -5.83
N ARG A 35 12.43 -6.67 -6.21
CA ARG A 35 12.92 -7.53 -7.28
C ARG A 35 11.76 -8.24 -7.95
N ALA A 36 11.72 -8.20 -9.28
CA ALA A 36 10.76 -8.98 -10.06
C ALA A 36 11.06 -10.48 -9.91
N LEU A 37 10.03 -11.26 -9.56
CA LEU A 37 10.14 -12.73 -9.42
C LEU A 37 9.76 -13.49 -10.70
N ASN A 38 9.17 -12.82 -11.70
CA ASN A 38 8.75 -13.44 -12.95
C ASN A 38 9.20 -12.61 -14.17
N HIS A 39 9.18 -13.25 -15.34
CA HIS A 39 9.64 -12.69 -16.62
C HIS A 39 8.61 -11.76 -17.29
N LYS A 40 7.43 -11.56 -16.69
CA LYS A 40 6.51 -10.55 -17.19
C LYS A 40 7.12 -9.21 -16.79
N ASN A 41 7.60 -8.46 -17.78
CA ASN A 41 8.25 -7.17 -17.57
C ASN A 41 7.19 -6.11 -17.19
N VAL A 42 6.61 -6.29 -16.00
CA VAL A 42 5.63 -5.39 -15.40
C VAL A 42 6.43 -4.37 -14.61
N GLN A 43 7.13 -3.47 -15.31
CA GLN A 43 7.81 -2.35 -14.65
C GLN A 43 6.81 -1.42 -13.94
N SER A 44 5.55 -1.46 -14.37
CA SER A 44 4.40 -0.84 -13.72
C SER A 44 3.17 -1.73 -13.87
N CYS A 45 2.31 -1.74 -12.85
CA CYS A 45 1.02 -2.42 -12.92
C CYS A 45 0.19 -1.83 -14.07
N PRO A 46 -0.49 -2.65 -14.90
CA PRO A 46 -1.35 -2.13 -15.97
C PRO A 46 -2.41 -1.18 -15.40
N LYS A 47 -2.66 -0.06 -16.09
CA LYS A 47 -3.61 0.97 -15.64
C LYS A 47 -4.99 0.36 -15.30
N GLY A 48 -5.53 0.75 -14.14
CA GLY A 48 -6.83 0.31 -13.64
C GLY A 48 -6.90 -1.15 -13.19
N LYS A 49 -5.78 -1.91 -13.17
CA LYS A 49 -5.75 -3.26 -12.60
C LYS A 49 -5.40 -3.21 -11.11
N PRO A 50 -6.18 -3.87 -10.24
CA PRO A 50 -5.89 -3.87 -8.81
C PRO A 50 -4.50 -4.40 -8.50
N VAL A 51 -3.87 -3.83 -7.48
CA VAL A 51 -2.64 -4.33 -6.90
C VAL A 51 -2.98 -5.17 -5.68
N VAL A 52 -2.37 -6.34 -5.56
CA VAL A 52 -2.53 -7.22 -4.41
C VAL A 52 -1.18 -7.35 -3.71
N TYR A 53 -1.13 -6.93 -2.44
CA TYR A 53 -0.02 -7.27 -1.57
C TYR A 53 -0.32 -8.59 -0.86
N TRP A 54 0.45 -9.63 -1.22
CA TRP A 54 0.43 -10.88 -0.48
C TRP A 54 1.31 -10.78 0.76
N MET A 55 0.66 -10.52 1.89
CA MET A 55 1.29 -10.47 3.21
C MET A 55 1.56 -11.88 3.71
N SER A 56 2.78 -12.11 4.19
CA SER A 56 3.20 -13.40 4.75
C SER A 56 4.10 -13.20 5.98
N ARG A 57 5.32 -12.69 5.78
CA ARG A 57 6.30 -12.49 6.86
C ARG A 57 6.04 -11.22 7.67
N ASP A 58 5.91 -10.08 6.99
CA ASP A 58 5.78 -8.77 7.62
C ASP A 58 4.31 -8.45 7.92
N GLN A 59 3.78 -9.05 8.98
CA GLN A 59 2.38 -8.92 9.41
C GLN A 59 2.11 -7.62 10.18
N ARG A 60 2.32 -6.48 9.51
CA ARG A 60 2.08 -5.13 10.04
C ARG A 60 1.74 -4.16 8.91
N VAL A 61 1.00 -3.10 9.22
CA VAL A 61 0.64 -2.03 8.27
C VAL A 61 1.73 -0.96 8.24
N GLN A 62 2.07 -0.41 9.40
CA GLN A 62 3.10 0.63 9.53
C GLN A 62 4.51 0.08 9.28
N ASP A 63 5.41 0.95 8.79
CA ASP A 63 6.83 0.64 8.55
C ASP A 63 7.06 -0.66 7.76
N ASN A 64 6.18 -0.93 6.78
CA ASN A 64 6.24 -2.09 5.91
C ASN A 64 6.57 -1.65 4.47
N TRP A 65 7.81 -1.89 4.05
CA TRP A 65 8.27 -1.54 2.69
C TRP A 65 7.46 -2.22 1.58
N ALA A 66 6.95 -3.42 1.81
CA ALA A 66 6.14 -4.12 0.82
C ALA A 66 4.74 -3.49 0.69
N MET A 67 4.14 -3.04 1.81
CA MET A 67 2.91 -2.23 1.79
C MET A 67 3.12 -0.91 1.05
N LEU A 68 4.19 -0.18 1.39
CA LEU A 68 4.53 1.10 0.75
C LEU A 68 4.73 0.92 -0.76
N TYR A 69 5.43 -0.14 -1.17
CA TYR A 69 5.64 -0.44 -2.58
C TYR A 69 4.33 -0.79 -3.28
N ALA A 70 3.49 -1.63 -2.68
CA ALA A 70 2.20 -1.99 -3.26
C ALA A 70 1.27 -0.78 -3.41
N GLN A 71 1.27 0.14 -2.44
CA GLN A 71 0.53 1.40 -2.52
C GLN A 71 1.07 2.31 -3.63
N GLN A 72 2.39 2.43 -3.76
CA GLN A 72 3.00 3.19 -4.87
C GLN A 72 2.55 2.64 -6.22
N GLN A 73 2.62 1.31 -6.42
CA GLN A 73 2.19 0.66 -7.66
C GLN A 73 0.69 0.89 -7.94
N ALA A 74 -0.15 0.87 -6.90
CA ALA A 74 -1.59 1.10 -7.02
C ALA A 74 -1.90 2.55 -7.44
N LEU A 75 -1.21 3.53 -6.84
CA LEU A 75 -1.32 4.95 -7.19
C LEU A 75 -0.86 5.22 -8.64
N GLU A 76 0.29 4.69 -9.04
CA GLU A 76 0.81 4.83 -10.41
C GLU A 76 -0.12 4.21 -11.46
N ALA A 77 -0.76 3.09 -11.13
CA ALA A 77 -1.74 2.43 -11.98
C ALA A 77 -3.14 3.09 -11.94
N GLY A 78 -3.40 4.00 -11.00
CA GLY A 78 -4.74 4.56 -10.75
C GLY A 78 -5.75 3.47 -10.37
N ALA A 79 -5.35 2.53 -9.53
CA ALA A 79 -6.11 1.33 -9.19
C ALA A 79 -6.20 1.12 -7.67
N PRO A 80 -7.16 0.33 -7.16
CA PRO A 80 -7.23 0.01 -5.73
C PRO A 80 -6.10 -0.95 -5.31
N LEU A 81 -5.69 -0.84 -4.05
CA LEU A 81 -4.84 -1.80 -3.36
C LEU A 81 -5.70 -2.74 -2.53
N ALA A 82 -5.35 -4.02 -2.50
CA ALA A 82 -5.86 -5.01 -1.55
C ALA A 82 -4.70 -5.74 -0.86
N VAL A 83 -4.92 -6.17 0.37
CA VAL A 83 -3.98 -7.03 1.10
C VAL A 83 -4.58 -8.42 1.25
N CYS A 84 -3.80 -9.47 1.00
CA CYS A 84 -4.20 -10.82 1.29
C CYS A 84 -3.21 -11.54 2.20
N PHE A 85 -3.73 -12.38 3.08
CA PHE A 85 -2.95 -13.32 3.88
C PHE A 85 -3.53 -14.71 3.66
N ASN A 86 -2.67 -15.69 3.36
CA ASN A 86 -3.09 -17.07 3.19
C ASN A 86 -2.76 -17.88 4.45
N LEU A 87 -3.80 -18.35 5.15
CA LEU A 87 -3.68 -19.19 6.31
C LEU A 87 -3.51 -20.65 5.88
N VAL A 88 -2.30 -21.18 6.08
CA VAL A 88 -2.00 -22.60 5.85
C VAL A 88 -2.44 -23.44 7.05
N ASP A 89 -2.90 -24.66 6.81
CA ASP A 89 -3.39 -25.57 7.86
C ASP A 89 -2.26 -26.08 8.77
N SER A 90 -1.02 -26.09 8.27
CA SER A 90 0.16 -26.41 9.06
C SER A 90 1.37 -25.64 8.54
N PHE A 91 2.20 -25.14 9.46
CA PHE A 91 3.43 -24.44 9.09
C PHE A 91 4.55 -24.86 10.04
N LEU A 92 5.52 -25.65 9.54
CA LEU A 92 6.74 -26.04 10.27
C LEU A 92 6.51 -26.54 11.71
N GLY A 93 5.40 -27.25 11.96
CA GLY A 93 5.06 -27.77 13.29
C GLY A 93 4.56 -26.71 14.29
N ALA A 94 4.18 -25.51 13.82
CA ALA A 94 3.57 -24.49 14.65
C ALA A 94 2.30 -25.01 15.34
N GLY A 95 2.23 -24.81 16.66
CA GLY A 95 1.09 -25.23 17.48
C GLY A 95 0.07 -24.11 17.70
N LEU A 96 -0.95 -24.42 18.50
CA LEU A 96 -2.07 -23.53 18.81
C LEU A 96 -1.63 -22.17 19.35
N ARG A 97 -0.54 -22.11 20.13
CA ARG A 97 -0.05 -20.86 20.72
C ARG A 97 0.47 -19.90 19.66
N GLN A 98 1.25 -20.42 18.71
CA GLN A 98 1.82 -19.64 17.61
C GLN A 98 0.71 -19.11 16.70
N PHE A 99 -0.22 -19.98 16.28
CA PHE A 99 -1.38 -19.56 15.49
C PHE A 99 -2.27 -18.58 16.25
N GLY A 100 -2.54 -18.81 17.53
CA GLY A 100 -3.34 -17.89 18.34
C GLY A 100 -2.71 -16.50 18.48
N PHE A 101 -1.38 -16.43 18.62
CA PHE A 101 -0.68 -15.14 18.64
C PHE A 101 -0.77 -14.43 17.29
N MET A 102 -0.49 -15.15 16.20
CA MET A 102 -0.56 -14.63 14.83
C MET A 102 -1.97 -14.11 14.49
N LEU A 103 -3.02 -14.89 14.77
CA LEU A 103 -4.40 -14.51 14.45
C LEU A 103 -4.87 -13.28 15.22
N ARG A 104 -4.42 -13.08 16.46
CA ARG A 104 -4.69 -11.84 17.21
C ARG A 104 -4.00 -10.64 16.56
N GLY A 105 -2.74 -10.78 16.16
CA GLY A 105 -2.04 -9.72 15.41
C GLY A 105 -2.69 -9.42 14.06
N LEU A 106 -3.14 -10.45 13.32
CA LEU A 106 -3.85 -10.25 12.06
C LEU A 106 -5.19 -9.51 12.23
N LYS A 107 -5.83 -9.63 13.40
CA LYS A 107 -7.03 -8.84 13.72
C LYS A 107 -6.71 -7.36 13.84
N GLU A 108 -5.62 -7.00 14.52
CA GLU A 108 -5.15 -5.61 14.64
C GLU A 108 -4.76 -5.05 13.25
N VAL A 109 -4.09 -5.84 12.43
CA VAL A 109 -3.77 -5.49 11.03
C VAL A 109 -5.04 -5.21 10.21
N GLU A 110 -6.09 -6.03 10.36
CA GLU A 110 -7.36 -5.84 9.65
C GLU A 110 -8.05 -4.55 10.06
N GLU A 111 -8.02 -4.21 11.36
CA GLU A 111 -8.58 -2.97 11.89
C GLU A 111 -7.84 -1.73 11.33
N GLU A 112 -6.49 -1.73 11.34
CA GLU A 112 -5.69 -0.65 10.75
C GLU A 112 -5.91 -0.50 9.23
N LEU A 113 -5.97 -1.61 8.49
CA LEU A 113 -6.23 -1.56 7.04
C LEU A 113 -7.63 -1.02 6.73
N ARG A 114 -8.61 -1.33 7.57
CA ARG A 114 -9.98 -0.82 7.44
C ARG A 114 -10.03 0.69 7.63
N GLU A 115 -9.29 1.25 8.59
CA GLU A 115 -9.17 2.70 8.78
C GLU A 115 -8.57 3.40 7.54
N LEU A 116 -7.68 2.71 6.82
CA LEU A 116 -7.08 3.18 5.57
C LEU A 116 -7.94 2.90 4.32
N ASN A 117 -9.14 2.31 4.48
CA ASN A 117 -10.00 1.85 3.38
C ASN A 117 -9.32 0.85 2.43
N ILE A 118 -8.42 0.02 2.96
CA ILE A 118 -7.74 -1.04 2.21
C ILE A 118 -8.38 -2.39 2.59
N PRO A 119 -9.00 -3.13 1.66
CA PRO A 119 -9.58 -4.43 1.96
C PRO A 119 -8.51 -5.46 2.33
N PHE A 120 -8.78 -6.22 3.40
CA PHE A 120 -7.96 -7.35 3.85
C PHE A 120 -8.69 -8.67 3.60
N PHE A 121 -8.04 -9.60 2.91
CA PHE A 121 -8.57 -10.92 2.61
C PHE A 121 -7.78 -12.00 3.34
N LEU A 122 -8.45 -12.68 4.28
CA LEU A 122 -7.92 -13.89 4.90
C LEU A 122 -8.38 -15.11 4.09
N LEU A 123 -7.44 -15.74 3.40
CA LEU A 123 -7.64 -16.96 2.63
C LEU A 123 -7.23 -18.18 3.46
N ARG A 124 -7.68 -19.37 3.07
CA ARG A 124 -7.27 -20.64 3.68
C ARG A 124 -7.03 -21.67 2.60
N GLY A 125 -5.89 -22.33 2.64
CA GLY A 125 -5.49 -23.36 1.67
C GLY A 125 -4.03 -23.21 1.23
N ASP A 126 -3.68 -23.91 0.15
CA ASP A 126 -2.37 -23.85 -0.51
C ASP A 126 -2.44 -23.12 -1.86
#